data_AF-A0A1T4ZHK9-F1
#
_entry.id   AF-A0A1T4ZHK9-F1
#
_cell.length_a   1.000
_cell.length_b   1.000
_cell.length_c   1.000
_cell.angle_alpha   90.00
_cell.angle_beta   90.00
_cell.angle_gamma   90.00
#
_symmetry.space_group_name_H-M   'P 1'
#
loop_
_entity.id
_entity.type
_entity.pdbx_description
1 polymer ?
#
loop_
_entity_poly.entity_id
_entity_poly.type
_entity_poly.pdbx_seq_one_letter_code
_entity_poly.pdbx_strand_id
1 'polypeptide(L)'
;MICLTQDDRTLITQGGYLGNRNNQGYKLARNLLGTASLLDEQGINYFPTPYKLFNQYSNRCNPTLDDNEREMIWKSACSKPAYPSRDYYSILGSIRQWLA
;
A
#
# COMPACT_ATOMS: atom_id res chain seq x y z
N MET A 1 8.00 7.92 -5.74
CA MET A 1 6.62 7.40 -5.96
C MET A 1 6.60 5.93 -5.61
N ILE A 2 5.55 5.39 -4.98
CA ILE A 2 5.43 3.93 -4.75
C ILE A 2 4.76 3.27 -5.96
N CYS A 3 5.42 2.30 -6.58
CA CYS A 3 4.97 1.68 -7.83
C CYS A 3 3.96 0.55 -7.57
N LEU A 4 2.71 0.92 -7.29
CA LEU A 4 1.63 -0.02 -6.96
C LEU A 4 0.82 -0.48 -8.18
N THR A 5 0.01 -1.53 -7.98
CA THR A 5 -1.02 -1.97 -8.94
C THR A 5 -2.13 -0.92 -9.10
N GLN A 6 -2.90 -1.02 -10.19
CA GLN A 6 -4.07 -0.15 -10.38
C GLN A 6 -5.09 -0.32 -9.25
N ASP A 7 -5.36 -1.55 -8.82
CA ASP A 7 -6.30 -1.84 -7.74
C ASP A 7 -5.89 -1.17 -6.43
N ASP A 8 -4.61 -1.24 -6.07
CA ASP A 8 -4.12 -0.62 -4.84
C ASP A 8 -4.19 0.91 -4.89
N ARG A 9 -3.94 1.51 -6.08
CA ARG A 9 -4.15 2.96 -6.30
C ARG A 9 -5.63 3.32 -6.17
N THR A 10 -6.53 2.49 -6.71
CA THR A 10 -7.98 2.67 -6.57
C THR A 10 -8.39 2.63 -5.10
N LEU A 11 -7.89 1.66 -4.32
CA LEU A 11 -8.16 1.61 -2.88
C LEU A 11 -7.69 2.88 -2.18
N ILE A 12 -6.45 3.33 -2.39
CA ILE A 12 -5.93 4.55 -1.76
C ILE A 12 -6.77 5.79 -2.11
N THR A 13 -7.33 5.84 -3.31
CA THR A 13 -8.10 7.00 -3.79
C THR A 13 -9.58 6.94 -3.43
N GLN A 14 -10.17 5.76 -3.28
CA GLN A 14 -11.62 5.61 -3.08
C GLN A 14 -12.00 5.07 -1.70
N GLY A 15 -11.06 4.48 -0.97
CA GLY A 15 -11.35 3.72 0.24
C GLY A 15 -12.06 2.40 -0.04
N GLY A 16 -12.36 1.66 1.03
CA GLY A 16 -13.18 0.46 0.99
C GLY A 16 -14.55 0.68 1.64
N TYR A 17 -15.51 -0.17 1.30
CA TYR A 17 -16.86 -0.13 1.89
C TYR A 17 -17.02 -1.17 3.01
N LEU A 18 -18.03 -0.97 3.86
CA LEU A 18 -18.43 -1.93 4.90
C LEU A 18 -18.54 -3.35 4.31
N GLY A 19 -18.06 -4.34 5.06
CA GLY A 19 -17.98 -5.73 4.63
C GLY A 19 -16.66 -6.12 3.95
N ASN A 20 -15.95 -5.17 3.33
CA ASN A 20 -14.68 -5.46 2.62
C ASN A 20 -13.48 -4.60 3.05
N ARG A 21 -13.72 -3.44 3.69
CA ARG A 21 -12.66 -2.48 4.06
C ARG A 21 -11.51 -3.07 4.90
N ASN A 22 -11.78 -4.01 5.80
CA ASN A 22 -10.70 -4.59 6.63
C ASN A 22 -9.81 -5.54 5.82
N ASN A 23 -10.44 -6.38 4.97
CA ASN A 23 -9.72 -7.33 4.10
C ASN A 23 -8.92 -6.59 3.02
N GLN A 24 -9.53 -5.60 2.39
CA GLN A 24 -8.88 -4.73 1.41
C GLN A 24 -7.76 -3.92 2.06
N GLY A 25 -7.97 -3.39 3.26
CA GLY A 25 -6.95 -2.70 4.04
C GLY A 25 -5.75 -3.60 4.36
N TYR A 26 -6.00 -4.83 4.79
CA TYR A 26 -4.94 -5.81 5.06
C TYR A 26 -4.14 -6.16 3.79
N LYS A 27 -4.83 -6.42 2.68
CA LYS A 27 -4.19 -6.65 1.36
C LYS A 27 -3.35 -5.44 0.94
N LEU A 28 -3.91 -4.23 1.02
CA LEU A 28 -3.23 -2.99 0.66
C LEU A 28 -2.00 -2.74 1.53
N ALA A 29 -2.10 -2.92 2.85
CA ALA A 29 -0.98 -2.74 3.76
C ALA A 29 0.19 -3.67 3.43
N ARG A 30 -0.08 -4.95 3.15
CA ARG A 30 0.96 -5.90 2.73
C ARG A 30 1.58 -5.52 1.39
N ASN A 31 0.76 -5.11 0.42
CA ASN A 31 1.25 -4.65 -0.88
C ASN A 31 2.17 -3.42 -0.75
N LEU A 32 1.81 -2.48 0.12
CA LEU A 32 2.62 -1.29 0.43
C LEU A 32 3.94 -1.66 1.11
N LEU A 33 3.91 -2.53 2.12
CA LEU A 33 5.09 -3.00 2.86
C LEU A 33 6.06 -3.75 1.95
N GLY A 34 5.56 -4.71 1.15
CA GLY A 34 6.40 -5.50 0.26
C GLY A 34 7.01 -4.65 -0.85
N THR A 35 6.23 -3.72 -1.42
CA THR A 35 6.76 -2.80 -2.44
C THR A 35 7.81 -1.86 -1.86
N ALA A 36 7.61 -1.35 -0.65
CA ALA A 36 8.60 -0.52 0.05
C ALA A 36 9.90 -1.29 0.33
N SER A 37 9.81 -2.51 0.87
CA SER A 37 11.00 -3.37 1.12
C SER A 37 11.82 -3.56 -0.15
N LEU A 38 11.17 -3.87 -1.27
CA LEU A 38 11.86 -4.01 -2.55
C LEU A 38 12.55 -2.71 -2.99
N LEU A 39 11.90 -1.55 -2.80
CA LEU A 39 12.52 -0.27 -3.17
C LEU A 39 13.70 0.07 -2.24
N ASP A 40 13.58 -0.21 -0.94
CA ASP A 40 14.64 -0.03 0.05
C ASP A 40 15.86 -0.91 -0.27
N GLU A 41 15.64 -2.19 -0.58
CA GLU A 41 16.70 -3.13 -1.01
C GLU A 41 17.47 -2.65 -2.24
N GLN A 42 16.83 -1.83 -3.07
CA GLN A 42 17.37 -1.32 -4.34
C GLN A 42 17.91 0.10 -4.20
N GLY A 43 17.86 0.70 -3.00
CA GLY A 43 18.29 2.08 -2.75
C GLY A 43 17.43 3.13 -3.47
N ILE A 44 16.17 2.81 -3.78
CA ILE A 44 15.26 3.69 -4.51
C ILE A 44 14.37 4.44 -3.52
N ASN A 45 14.55 5.76 -3.47
CA ASN A 45 13.71 6.61 -2.62
C ASN A 45 12.25 6.61 -3.08
N TYR A 46 11.33 6.53 -2.12
CA TYR A 46 9.89 6.65 -2.36
C TYR A 46 9.22 7.63 -1.40
N PHE A 47 8.10 8.17 -1.87
CA PHE A 47 7.23 9.08 -1.13
C PHE A 47 5.82 8.98 -1.71
N PRO A 48 4.75 9.08 -0.89
CA PRO A 48 4.74 9.06 0.58
C PRO A 48 5.17 7.72 1.19
N THR A 49 5.25 7.64 2.52
CA THR A 49 5.52 6.37 3.23
C THR A 49 4.34 5.40 3.14
N PRO A 50 4.58 4.08 3.22
CA PRO A 50 3.53 3.05 3.28
C PRO A 50 2.40 3.36 4.26
N TYR A 51 2.74 3.73 5.49
CA TYR A 51 1.74 4.03 6.52
C TYR A 51 0.90 5.27 6.18
N LYS A 52 1.49 6.32 5.58
CA LYS A 52 0.72 7.50 5.15
C LYS A 52 -0.31 7.14 4.07
N LEU A 53 0.04 6.28 3.13
CA LEU A 53 -0.88 5.81 2.08
C LEU A 53 -1.98 4.91 2.66
N PHE A 54 -1.64 4.06 3.62
CA PHE A 54 -2.63 3.25 4.34
C PHE A 54 -3.59 4.11 5.19
N ASN A 55 -3.10 5.16 5.83
CA ASN A 55 -3.95 6.12 6.54
C ASN A 55 -4.88 6.86 5.57
N GLN A 56 -4.39 7.24 4.39
CA GLN A 56 -5.22 7.85 3.36
C GLN A 56 -6.36 6.90 2.93
N TYR A 57 -6.06 5.63 2.70
CA TYR A 57 -7.07 4.60 2.45
C TYR A 57 -8.12 4.55 3.57
N SER A 58 -7.65 4.44 4.82
CA SER A 58 -8.48 4.29 6.01
C SER A 58 -9.45 5.45 6.19
N ASN A 59 -8.98 6.69 5.96
CA ASN A 59 -9.76 7.91 6.05
C ASN A 59 -10.82 8.04 4.95
N ARG A 60 -10.64 7.34 3.82
CA ARG A 60 -11.59 7.33 2.70
C ARG A 60 -12.57 6.17 2.73
N CYS A 61 -12.37 5.19 3.62
CA CYS A 61 -13.33 4.10 3.79
C CYS A 61 -14.71 4.62 4.21
N ASN A 62 -15.76 3.87 3.85
CA ASN A 62 -17.13 4.14 4.26
C ASN A 62 -17.79 2.90 4.90
N PRO A 63 -18.01 2.89 6.23
CA PRO A 63 -17.60 3.94 7.18
C PRO A 63 -16.07 4.05 7.28
N THR A 64 -15.58 5.17 7.81
CA THR A 64 -14.15 5.39 8.06
C THR A 64 -13.62 4.37 9.07
N LEU A 65 -12.40 3.88 8.89
CA LEU A 65 -11.74 3.03 9.90
C LEU A 65 -11.29 3.91 11.06
N ASP A 66 -11.71 3.56 12.28
CA ASP A 66 -11.20 4.24 13.47
C ASP A 66 -9.72 3.90 13.71
N ASP A 67 -9.10 4.63 14.63
CA ASP A 67 -7.66 4.49 14.92
C ASP A 67 -7.30 3.09 15.42
N ASN A 68 -8.18 2.42 16.18
CA ASN A 68 -7.94 1.07 16.69
C ASN A 68 -8.05 0.04 15.57
N GLU A 69 -9.10 0.10 14.74
CA GLU A 69 -9.28 -0.77 13.56
C GLU A 69 -8.10 -0.63 12.61
N ARG A 70 -7.71 0.61 12.30
CA ARG A 70 -6.59 0.93 11.43
C ARG A 70 -5.28 0.33 11.96
N GLU A 71 -5.00 0.53 13.24
CA GLU A 71 -3.78 0.03 13.86
C GLU A 71 -3.75 -1.50 13.97
N MET A 72 -4.90 -2.13 14.25
CA MET A 72 -5.01 -3.60 14.25
C MET A 72 -4.73 -4.19 12.87
N ILE A 73 -5.30 -3.61 11.81
CA ILE A 73 -5.05 -4.06 10.43
C ILE A 73 -3.57 -3.89 10.08
N TRP A 74 -2.98 -2.73 10.40
CA TRP A 74 -1.59 -2.44 10.11
C TRP A 74 -0.63 -3.40 10.82
N LYS A 75 -0.79 -3.59 12.14
CA LYS A 75 0.00 -4.55 12.93
C LYS A 75 -0.15 -5.97 12.40
N SER A 76 -1.36 -6.38 12.04
CA SER A 76 -1.60 -7.69 11.43
C SER A 76 -0.80 -7.84 10.13
N ALA A 77 -0.80 -6.83 9.26
CA ALA A 77 -0.03 -6.85 8.02
C ALA A 77 1.49 -6.92 8.26
N CYS A 78 2.02 -6.20 9.27
CA CYS A 78 3.43 -6.27 9.65
C CYS A 78 3.85 -7.63 10.24
N SER A 79 2.90 -8.41 10.80
CA SER A 79 3.20 -9.69 11.44
C SER A 79 3.54 -10.84 10.47
N LYS A 80 3.38 -10.61 9.16
CA LYS A 80 3.60 -11.61 8.11
C LYS A 80 4.55 -11.07 7.04
N PRO A 81 5.35 -11.92 6.39
CA PRO A 81 6.13 -11.51 5.21
C PRO A 81 5.22 -10.85 4.17
N ALA A 82 5.66 -9.72 3.64
CA ALA A 82 4.93 -8.96 2.64
C ALA A 82 5.68 -9.02 1.30
N TYR A 83 4.94 -9.10 0.20
CA TYR A 83 5.53 -9.21 -1.14
C TYR A 83 5.10 -8.01 -1.99
N PRO A 84 5.97 -7.52 -2.89
CA PRO A 84 5.64 -6.45 -3.81
C PRO A 84 4.35 -6.74 -4.58
N SER A 85 3.54 -5.70 -4.77
CA SER A 85 2.28 -5.82 -5.54
C SER A 85 2.50 -6.03 -7.04
N ARG A 86 3.69 -5.68 -7.54
CA ARG A 86 4.15 -5.82 -8.92
C ARG A 86 5.54 -6.45 -8.91
N ASP A 87 5.91 -7.13 -9.98
CA ASP A 87 7.26 -7.65 -10.14
C ASP A 87 8.30 -6.52 -10.29
N TYR A 88 9.55 -6.84 -9.96
CA TYR A 88 10.66 -5.89 -9.96
C TYR A 88 10.88 -5.23 -11.32
N TYR A 89 10.81 -5.97 -12.43
CA TYR A 89 11.05 -5.41 -13.76
C TYR A 89 9.96 -4.42 -14.18
N SER A 90 8.70 -4.71 -13.84
CA SER A 90 7.56 -3.80 -14.04
C SER A 90 7.69 -2.52 -13.23
N ILE A 91 8.18 -2.61 -11.99
CA ILE A 91 8.49 -1.45 -11.14
C ILE A 91 9.62 -0.63 -11.75
N LEU A 92 10.74 -1.27 -12.12
CA LEU A 92 11.87 -0.60 -12.77
C LEU A 92 11.50 0.09 -14.08
N GLY A 93 10.68 -0.56 -14.92
CA GLY A 93 10.20 0.03 -16.15
C GLY A 93 9.44 1.34 -15.92
N SER A 94 8.59 1.37 -14.89
CA SER A 94 7.84 2.57 -14.50
C SER A 94 8.78 3.69 -14.00
N ILE A 95 9.82 3.33 -13.24
CA ILE A 95 10.81 4.28 -12.72
C ILE A 95 11.66 4.86 -13.87
N ARG A 96 12.13 4.01 -14.79
CA ARG A 96 12.93 4.44 -15.95
C ARG A 96 12.16 5.40 -16.85
N GLN A 97 10.88 5.12 -17.12
CA GLN A 97 10.02 6.01 -17.89
C GLN A 97 9.81 7.38 -17.23
N TRP A 98 9.89 7.47 -15.91
CA TRP A 98 9.73 8.73 -15.19
C TRP A 98 11.01 9.57 -15.15
N LEU A 99 12.19 8.92 -15.23
CA LEU A 99 13.50 9.59 -15.24
C LEU A 99 13.99 9.97 -16.65
N ALA A 100 13.33 9.50 -17.70
CA ALA A 100 13.61 9.82 -19.10
C ALA A 100 12.84 11.08 -19.54
#